data_AF-A0AAE3K728-F1
#
_entry.id   AF-A0AAE3K728-F1
#
_cell.length_a   1.000
_cell.length_b   1.000
_cell.length_c   1.000
_cell.angle_alpha   90.00
_cell.angle_beta   90.00
_cell.angle_gamma   90.00
#
_symmetry.space_group_name_H-M   'P 1'
#
loop_
_entity.id
_entity.type
_entity.pdbx_description
1 polymer ?
#
loop_
_entity_poly.entity_id
_entity_poly.type
_entity_poly.pdbx_seq_one_letter_code
_entity_poly.pdbx_strand_id
1 'polypeptide(L)'
;MSDTELGSHEWWEQYKETVNTDKEMKVRGHDRFNTNFFVEIDDDRFLIEMHGGEVETIVPNPGVNQEWSFGVRGSKQAWEEFVQELPPAHNNEIIASNYRTAVRGEDGHLELQGNNKRIFQNLRPFQRALDLMRVAHNT
;
A
#
# COMPACT_ATOMS: atom_id res chain seq x y z
N MET A 1 -0.17 -10.03 17.91
CA MET A 1 0.55 -8.74 17.87
C MET A 1 1.98 -9.07 17.55
N SER A 2 2.27 -9.21 16.26
CA SER A 2 3.63 -9.24 15.74
C SER A 2 4.39 -8.03 16.30
N ASP A 3 5.53 -8.25 16.94
CA ASP A 3 6.47 -7.21 17.41
C ASP A 3 7.24 -6.57 16.23
N THR A 4 6.81 -6.82 14.99
CA THR A 4 7.56 -6.46 13.79
C THR A 4 7.33 -4.99 13.43
N GLU A 5 8.41 -4.22 13.44
CA GLU A 5 8.39 -2.80 13.09
C GLU A 5 7.87 -2.58 11.67
N LEU A 6 6.91 -1.65 11.51
CA LEU A 6 6.35 -1.26 10.23
C LEU A 6 7.45 -0.76 9.28
N GLY A 7 7.47 -1.32 8.06
CA GLY A 7 8.46 -0.98 7.03
C GLY A 7 9.79 -1.73 7.15
N SER A 8 10.00 -2.53 8.21
CA SER A 8 11.16 -3.42 8.29
C SER A 8 11.10 -4.54 7.24
N HIS A 9 12.26 -5.16 6.98
CA HIS A 9 12.33 -6.28 6.03
C HIS A 9 11.40 -7.44 6.41
N GLU A 10 11.39 -7.83 7.69
CA GLU A 10 10.52 -8.90 8.20
C GLU A 10 9.05 -8.56 8.01
N TRP A 11 8.66 -7.31 8.26
CA TRP A 11 7.28 -6.86 8.06
C TRP A 11 6.87 -6.93 6.57
N TRP A 12 7.76 -6.57 5.66
CA TRP A 12 7.50 -6.66 4.22
C TRP A 12 7.41 -8.11 3.71
N GLU A 13 8.22 -9.03 4.24
CA GLU A 13 8.08 -10.46 3.94
C GLU A 13 6.74 -11.01 4.45
N GLN A 14 6.33 -10.62 5.66
CA GLN A 14 5.01 -10.96 6.20
C GLN A 14 3.88 -10.39 5.32
N TYR A 15 3.98 -9.12 4.91
CA TYR A 15 3.02 -8.49 3.99
C TYR A 15 2.91 -9.25 2.67
N LYS A 16 4.05 -9.63 2.07
CA LYS A 16 4.09 -10.42 0.84
C LYS A 16 3.35 -11.74 0.99
N GLU A 17 3.60 -12.48 2.08
CA GLU A 17 2.88 -13.73 2.37
C GLU A 17 1.37 -13.48 2.57
N THR A 18 1.00 -12.44 3.32
CA THR A 18 -0.40 -12.07 3.56
C THR A 18 -1.13 -11.76 2.26
N VAL A 19 -0.51 -11.01 1.33
CA VAL A 19 -1.09 -10.75 0.00
C VAL A 19 -1.19 -12.03 -0.83
N ASN A 20 -0.12 -12.82 -0.89
CA ASN A 20 -0.06 -14.02 -1.73
C ASN A 20 -0.94 -15.16 -1.21
N THR A 21 -1.40 -15.09 0.04
CA THR A 21 -2.36 -16.03 0.62
C THR A 21 -3.81 -15.56 0.53
N ASP A 22 -4.06 -14.26 0.34
CA ASP A 22 -5.38 -13.65 0.32
C ASP A 22 -6.29 -14.17 -0.82
N LYS A 23 -7.55 -14.44 -0.49
CA LYS A 23 -8.50 -15.03 -1.45
C LYS A 23 -9.00 -14.01 -2.48
N GLU A 24 -9.14 -12.75 -2.10
CA GLU A 24 -9.62 -11.69 -3.00
C GLU A 24 -8.54 -11.34 -4.03
N MET A 25 -7.28 -11.28 -3.59
CA MET A 25 -6.12 -11.08 -4.46
C MET A 25 -5.91 -12.25 -5.45
N LYS A 26 -6.32 -13.47 -5.08
CA LYS A 26 -6.28 -14.66 -5.93
C LYS A 26 -7.40 -14.76 -6.98
N VAL A 27 -8.42 -13.88 -6.96
CA VAL A 27 -9.53 -13.98 -7.91
C VAL A 27 -9.00 -13.75 -9.34
N ARG A 28 -8.98 -14.84 -10.14
CA ARG A 28 -8.47 -14.83 -11.52
C ARG A 28 -9.59 -14.37 -12.49
N GLY A 29 -9.33 -13.31 -13.24
CA GLY A 29 -10.23 -12.73 -14.26
C GLY A 29 -9.48 -11.79 -15.23
N HIS A 30 -10.21 -11.04 -16.06
CA HIS A 30 -9.65 -10.15 -17.10
C HIS A 30 -8.79 -8.99 -16.54
N ASP A 31 -8.98 -8.64 -15.26
CA ASP A 31 -8.39 -7.45 -14.63
C ASP A 31 -7.47 -7.84 -13.45
N ARG A 32 -6.58 -8.81 -13.65
CA ARG A 32 -5.60 -9.17 -12.60
C ARG A 32 -4.76 -7.95 -12.24
N PHE A 33 -4.55 -7.72 -10.95
CA PHE A 33 -3.74 -6.60 -10.49
C PHE A 33 -2.26 -6.83 -10.81
N ASN A 34 -1.79 -6.17 -11.87
CA ASN A 34 -0.47 -6.37 -12.46
C ASN A 34 0.24 -5.02 -12.68
N THR A 35 -0.02 -4.08 -11.77
CA THR A 35 0.55 -2.73 -11.84
C THR A 35 1.39 -2.49 -10.61
N ASN A 36 2.68 -2.27 -10.80
CA ASN A 36 3.59 -1.93 -9.72
C ASN A 36 3.22 -0.58 -9.11
N PHE A 37 3.26 -0.51 -7.79
CA PHE A 37 3.05 0.70 -7.04
C PHE A 37 4.09 0.83 -5.94
N PHE A 38 4.37 2.06 -5.51
CA PHE A 38 5.25 2.28 -4.37
C PHE A 38 4.46 2.63 -3.10
N VAL A 39 5.08 2.34 -1.97
CA VAL A 39 4.70 2.80 -0.64
C VAL A 39 5.88 3.57 -0.08
N GLU A 40 5.67 4.82 0.30
CA GLU A 40 6.68 5.69 0.88
C GLU A 40 6.29 6.04 2.32
N ILE A 41 7.18 5.68 3.24
CA ILE A 41 7.03 5.87 4.68
C ILE A 41 8.16 6.80 5.12
N ASP A 42 7.81 8.03 5.50
CA ASP A 42 8.78 9.12 5.69
C ASP A 42 9.67 9.27 4.44
N ASP A 43 10.97 8.99 4.55
CA ASP A 43 11.95 9.10 3.46
C ASP A 43 12.24 7.77 2.75
N ASP A 44 11.75 6.64 3.29
CA ASP A 44 11.99 5.31 2.74
C ASP A 44 10.90 4.92 1.74
N ARG A 45 11.31 4.55 0.52
CA ARG A 45 10.39 4.12 -0.54
C ARG A 45 10.54 2.64 -0.81
N PHE A 46 9.42 1.93 -0.85
CA PHE A 46 9.34 0.51 -1.18
C PHE A 46 8.51 0.33 -2.44
N LEU A 47 9.10 -0.28 -3.47
CA LEU A 47 8.36 -0.66 -4.67
C LEU A 47 7.77 -2.05 -4.49
N ILE A 48 6.46 -2.16 -4.69
CA ILE A 48 5.72 -3.41 -4.66
C ILE A 48 5.55 -3.87 -6.12
N GLU A 49 6.28 -4.90 -6.51
CA GLU A 49 6.18 -5.48 -7.85
C GLU A 49 5.03 -6.50 -7.87
N MET A 50 3.99 -6.17 -8.65
CA MET A 50 2.76 -6.93 -8.70
C MET A 50 2.70 -7.78 -9.97
N HIS A 51 2.51 -9.08 -9.81
CA HIS A 51 2.27 -9.99 -10.93
C HIS A 51 0.99 -10.79 -10.71
N GLY A 52 -0.04 -10.47 -11.49
CA GLY A 52 -1.27 -11.26 -11.53
C GLY A 52 -2.06 -11.35 -10.21
N GLY A 53 -1.95 -10.35 -9.32
CA GLY A 53 -2.56 -10.34 -7.99
C GLY A 53 -1.61 -10.76 -6.86
N GLU A 54 -0.41 -11.23 -7.19
CA GLU A 54 0.62 -11.62 -6.22
C GLU A 54 1.71 -10.54 -6.14
N VAL A 55 2.31 -10.38 -4.96
CA VAL A 55 3.55 -9.62 -4.77
C VAL A 55 4.71 -10.54 -5.15
N GLU A 56 5.37 -10.23 -6.27
CA GLU A 56 6.54 -10.98 -6.75
C GLU A 56 7.78 -10.62 -5.93
N THR A 57 8.04 -9.32 -5.81
CA THR A 57 9.21 -8.75 -5.10
C THR A 57 8.83 -7.42 -4.44
N ILE A 58 9.51 -7.11 -3.34
CA ILE A 58 9.47 -5.79 -2.71
C ILE A 58 10.89 -5.23 -2.79
N VAL A 59 11.05 -4.11 -3.49
CA VAL A 59 12.36 -3.47 -3.70
C VAL A 59 12.47 -2.25 -2.80
N PRO A 60 13.28 -2.29 -1.73
CA PRO A 60 13.55 -1.11 -0.92
C PRO A 60 14.42 -0.13 -1.69
N ASN A 61 14.12 1.16 -1.59
CA ASN A 61 14.81 2.28 -2.20
C ASN A 61 15.09 2.04 -3.70
N PRO A 62 14.02 1.88 -4.52
CA PRO A 62 14.14 1.56 -5.93
C PRO A 62 14.93 2.64 -6.67
N GLY A 63 15.81 2.21 -7.58
CA GLY A 63 16.59 3.09 -8.45
C GLY A 63 15.82 3.58 -9.68
N VAL A 64 16.55 4.12 -10.65
CA VAL A 64 15.98 4.73 -11.86
C VAL A 64 15.44 3.72 -12.87
N ASN A 65 15.81 2.45 -12.75
CA ASN A 65 15.47 1.40 -13.71
C ASN A 65 14.22 0.59 -13.33
N GLN A 66 13.60 0.90 -12.18
CA GLN A 66 12.38 0.26 -11.73
C GLN A 66 11.16 1.10 -12.12
N GLU A 67 10.17 0.46 -12.76
CA GLU A 67 8.94 1.11 -13.21
C GLU A 67 7.82 0.98 -12.17
N TRP A 68 7.13 2.09 -11.94
CA TRP A 68 5.89 2.16 -11.15
C TRP A 68 4.91 3.13 -11.82
N SER A 69 3.60 2.86 -11.67
CA SER A 69 2.56 3.72 -12.25
C SER A 69 2.03 4.78 -11.28
N PHE A 70 1.97 4.42 -10.00
CA PHE A 70 1.43 5.24 -8.92
C PHE A 70 1.98 4.76 -7.57
N GLY A 71 1.62 5.44 -6.49
CA GLY A 71 1.96 5.02 -5.14
C GLY A 71 1.24 5.81 -4.07
N VAL A 72 1.58 5.51 -2.82
CA VAL A 72 1.12 6.23 -1.64
C VAL A 72 2.33 6.74 -0.88
N ARG A 73 2.29 7.99 -0.43
CA ARG A 73 3.27 8.54 0.52
C ARG A 73 2.59 9.02 1.78
N GLY A 74 3.32 9.02 2.88
CA GLY A 74 2.87 9.57 4.15
C GLY A 74 3.94 9.43 5.22
N SER A 75 3.75 10.12 6.34
CA SER A 75 4.62 9.94 7.49
C SER A 75 4.45 8.56 8.11
N LYS A 76 5.45 8.09 8.87
CA LYS A 76 5.33 6.85 9.65
C LYS A 76 4.12 6.89 10.57
N GLN A 77 3.83 8.03 11.19
CA GLN A 77 2.63 8.20 12.01
C GLN A 77 1.33 7.94 11.23
N ALA A 78 1.19 8.51 10.02
CA ALA A 78 -0.02 8.31 9.21
C ALA A 78 -0.18 6.84 8.79
N TRP A 79 0.93 6.17 8.48
CA TRP A 79 0.93 4.74 8.17
C TRP A 79 0.58 3.87 9.38
N GLU A 80 1.17 4.14 10.55
CA GLU A 80 0.84 3.47 11.82
C GLU A 80 -0.66 3.57 12.12
N GLU A 81 -1.26 4.75 11.95
CA GLU A 81 -2.72 4.91 12.07
C GLU A 81 -3.51 4.09 11.04
N PHE A 82 -3.08 4.10 9.77
CA PHE A 82 -3.74 3.37 8.69
C PHE A 82 -3.75 1.85 8.92
N VAL A 83 -2.68 1.31 9.50
CA VAL A 83 -2.51 -0.12 9.77
C VAL A 83 -3.05 -0.56 11.14
N GLN A 84 -3.69 0.29 11.93
CA GLN A 84 -4.38 -0.15 13.16
C GLN A 84 -5.55 -1.10 12.85
N GLU A 85 -5.86 -2.03 13.75
CA GLU A 85 -7.02 -2.93 13.64
C GLU A 85 -8.34 -2.15 13.45
N LEU A 86 -8.50 -1.05 14.22
CA LEU A 86 -9.51 -0.02 14.00
C LEU A 86 -8.81 1.32 13.71
N PRO A 87 -8.60 1.67 12.43
CA PRO A 87 -7.99 2.94 12.06
C PRO A 87 -8.87 4.13 12.50
N PRO A 88 -8.27 5.29 12.80
CA PRO A 88 -9.01 6.51 13.01
C PRO A 88 -9.75 6.93 11.73
N ALA A 89 -10.76 7.78 11.91
CA ALA A 89 -11.55 8.29 10.79
C ALA A 89 -10.64 8.93 9.74
N HIS A 90 -10.93 8.65 8.46
CA HIS A 90 -10.17 9.12 7.30
C HIS A 90 -8.82 8.43 7.05
N ASN A 91 -8.30 7.62 7.98
CA ASN A 91 -7.18 6.70 7.73
C ASN A 91 -7.66 5.25 7.57
N ASN A 92 -8.96 5.03 7.41
CA ASN A 92 -9.56 3.73 7.16
C ASN A 92 -9.51 3.29 5.69
N GLU A 93 -9.35 4.22 4.74
CA GLU A 93 -9.25 3.93 3.30
C GLU A 93 -8.48 5.06 2.56
N ILE A 94 -7.86 4.74 1.43
CA ILE A 94 -6.86 5.61 0.80
C ILE A 94 -7.44 6.89 0.18
N ILE A 95 -8.66 6.86 -0.33
CA ILE A 95 -9.30 8.01 -0.96
C ILE A 95 -9.68 9.05 0.09
N ALA A 96 -10.22 8.63 1.24
CA ALA A 96 -10.50 9.50 2.36
C ALA A 96 -9.23 10.16 2.88
N SER A 97 -8.16 9.38 3.07
CA SER A 97 -6.88 9.90 3.54
C SER A 97 -6.31 10.91 2.55
N ASN A 98 -6.27 10.55 1.27
CA ASN A 98 -5.81 11.44 0.20
C ASN A 98 -6.65 12.71 0.07
N TYR A 99 -7.97 12.64 0.32
CA TYR A 99 -8.83 13.82 0.30
C TYR A 99 -8.45 14.80 1.42
N ARG A 100 -8.12 14.32 2.63
CA ARG A 100 -7.66 15.20 3.72
C ARG A 100 -6.37 15.92 3.35
N THR A 101 -5.40 15.22 2.77
CA THR A 101 -4.15 15.86 2.34
C THR A 101 -4.35 16.73 1.09
N ALA A 102 -4.73 16.15 -0.04
CA ALA A 102 -4.69 16.83 -1.34
C ALA A 102 -5.80 17.88 -1.54
N VAL A 103 -6.92 17.78 -0.81
CA VAL A 103 -8.06 18.71 -0.96
C VAL A 103 -8.24 19.62 0.25
N ARG A 104 -8.07 19.10 1.47
CA ARG A 104 -8.19 19.92 2.69
C ARG A 104 -6.88 20.56 3.12
N GLY A 105 -5.73 20.11 2.61
CA GLY A 105 -4.42 20.61 3.01
C GLY A 105 -4.07 20.25 4.45
N GLU A 106 -4.59 19.12 4.94
CA GLU A 106 -4.36 18.64 6.29
C GLU A 106 -3.17 17.66 6.33
N ASP A 107 -2.35 17.80 7.36
CA ASP A 107 -1.26 16.87 7.66
C ASP A 107 -1.78 15.60 8.36
N GLY A 108 -0.92 14.58 8.51
CA GLY A 108 -1.25 13.35 9.25
C GLY A 108 -2.06 12.31 8.47
N HIS A 109 -2.17 12.49 7.15
CA HIS A 109 -2.88 11.59 6.25
C HIS A 109 -1.99 11.17 5.07
N LEU A 110 -2.38 10.08 4.42
CA LEU A 110 -1.71 9.48 3.27
C LEU A 110 -2.12 10.17 1.98
N GLU A 111 -1.18 10.30 1.05
CA GLU A 111 -1.38 10.99 -0.22
C GLU A 111 -1.07 10.06 -1.40
N LEU A 112 -1.96 10.07 -2.39
CA LEU A 112 -1.78 9.35 -3.65
C LEU A 112 -0.84 10.11 -4.59
N GLN A 113 0.04 9.36 -5.26
CA GLN A 113 1.01 9.90 -6.21
C GLN A 113 0.95 9.18 -7.55
N GLY A 114 1.33 9.89 -8.62
CA GLY A 114 1.48 9.31 -9.96
C GLY A 114 0.21 9.36 -10.82
N ASN A 115 -0.01 8.32 -11.63
CA ASN A 115 -1.03 8.35 -12.68
C ASN A 115 -2.44 8.10 -12.14
N ASN A 116 -3.23 9.17 -12.04
CA ASN A 116 -4.62 9.11 -11.55
C ASN A 116 -5.50 8.11 -12.31
N LYS A 117 -5.39 8.03 -13.64
CA LYS A 117 -6.17 7.06 -14.43
C LYS A 117 -5.82 5.62 -14.04
N ARG A 118 -4.54 5.31 -13.86
CA ARG A 118 -4.08 3.98 -13.45
C ARG A 118 -4.54 3.63 -12.04
N ILE A 119 -4.53 4.58 -11.11
CA ILE A 119 -5.10 4.40 -9.76
C ILE A 119 -6.56 3.98 -9.86
N PHE A 120 -7.40 4.77 -10.54
CA PHE A 120 -8.84 4.50 -10.61
C PHE A 120 -9.19 3.23 -11.41
N GLN A 121 -8.39 2.85 -12.40
CA GLN A 121 -8.51 1.56 -13.09
C GLN A 121 -8.23 0.37 -12.18
N ASN A 122 -7.38 0.54 -11.16
CA ASN A 122 -6.97 -0.52 -10.23
C ASN A 122 -7.47 -0.29 -8.79
N LEU A 123 -8.42 0.61 -8.56
CA LEU A 123 -8.70 1.13 -7.22
C LEU A 123 -9.08 0.04 -6.22
N ARG A 124 -9.93 -0.92 -6.63
CA ARG A 124 -10.36 -2.01 -5.75
C ARG A 124 -9.20 -2.92 -5.32
N PRO A 125 -8.46 -3.56 -6.24
CA PRO A 125 -7.34 -4.42 -5.82
C PRO A 125 -6.21 -3.64 -5.17
N PHE A 126 -6.00 -2.36 -5.54
CA PHE A 126 -5.02 -1.52 -4.89
C PHE A 126 -5.41 -1.20 -3.44
N GLN A 127 -6.65 -0.78 -3.19
CA GLN A 127 -7.16 -0.59 -1.83
C GLN A 127 -7.05 -1.88 -1.02
N ARG A 128 -7.41 -3.04 -1.59
CA ARG A 128 -7.24 -4.34 -0.92
C ARG A 128 -5.77 -4.63 -0.58
N ALA A 129 -4.84 -4.35 -1.49
CA ALA A 129 -3.41 -4.52 -1.24
C ALA A 129 -2.91 -3.61 -0.09
N LEU A 130 -3.46 -2.40 0.06
CA LEU A 130 -3.17 -1.53 1.20
C LEU A 130 -3.83 -2.05 2.49
N ASP A 131 -5.09 -2.49 2.45
CA ASP A 131 -5.78 -3.07 3.62
C ASP A 131 -5.08 -4.32 4.15
N LEU A 132 -4.42 -5.10 3.28
CA LEU A 132 -3.64 -6.27 3.69
C LEU A 132 -2.37 -5.88 4.48
N MET A 133 -1.91 -4.63 4.41
CA MET A 133 -0.86 -4.13 5.32
C MET A 133 -1.34 -4.12 6.77
N ARG A 134 -2.60 -3.73 7.00
CA ARG A 134 -3.23 -3.80 8.32
C ARG A 134 -3.30 -5.24 8.81
N VAL A 135 -3.66 -6.19 7.94
CA VAL A 135 -3.69 -7.61 8.31
C VAL A 135 -2.28 -8.09 8.67
N ALA A 136 -1.28 -7.80 7.85
CA ALA A 136 0.11 -8.19 8.09
C ALA A 136 0.66 -7.60 9.40
N HIS A 137 0.33 -6.35 9.72
CA HIS A 137 0.79 -5.67 10.92
C HIS A 137 0.14 -6.18 12.22
N ASN A 138 -1.14 -6.59 12.17
CA ASN A 138 -1.90 -7.01 13.36
C ASN A 138 -1.99 -8.54 13.55
N THR A 139 -1.35 -9.33 12.70
CA THR A 139 -1.25 -10.79 12.89
C THR A 139 -0.41 -11.09 14.14
#